data_AF-A0A433A681-F1
#
_entry.id   AF-A0A433A681-F1
#
_cell.length_a   1.000
_cell.length_b   1.000
_cell.length_c   1.000
_cell.angle_alpha   90.00
_cell.angle_beta   90.00
_cell.angle_gamma   90.00
#
_symmetry.space_group_name_H-M   'P 1'
#
loop_
_entity.id
_entity.type
_entity.pdbx_description
1 polymer ?
#
loop_
_entity_poly.entity_id
_entity_poly.type
_entity_poly.pdbx_seq_one_letter_code
_entity_poly.pdbx_strand_id
1 'polypeptide(L)'
;MGALVPDLPKVEQHIVDMTNQVRQEKNLPALKVDAMLSKAARAFAQSVANSGKFSHTADGRTPAQRAEAAGYKHCDIAENLAMDENAAGYDTGALALQAIAGWMNSPPHRANILRASISEIGVGVARAPGAKPKFISVELFGQPAAKSLTFKIRNVAKVAVTYAFGGKSYDLKPGVSVVHTSCSQDQLVISQPGGIFSSGSEIARITAENKKLYTLKAGANGAPTLDIATRSTTP
;
A
#
# COMPACT_ATOMS: atom_id res chain seq x y z
N MET A 1 -38.76 -10.77 17.59
CA MET A 1 -38.38 -10.42 16.20
C MET A 1 -37.08 -11.15 15.88
N GLY A 2 -36.95 -11.74 14.69
CA GLY A 2 -35.70 -12.40 14.28
C GLY A 2 -34.57 -11.38 14.10
N ALA A 3 -33.31 -11.82 14.19
CA ALA A 3 -32.17 -10.97 13.92
C ALA A 3 -32.16 -10.51 12.45
N LEU A 4 -31.78 -9.26 12.20
CA LEU A 4 -31.58 -8.73 10.86
C LEU A 4 -30.39 -9.44 10.17
N VAL A 5 -30.61 -9.87 8.94
CA VAL A 5 -29.61 -10.56 8.12
C VAL A 5 -29.26 -9.66 6.93
N PRO A 6 -28.00 -9.18 6.83
CA PRO A 6 -27.58 -8.33 5.74
C PRO A 6 -27.32 -9.13 4.46
N ASP A 7 -27.45 -8.45 3.33
CA ASP A 7 -27.04 -8.95 2.01
C ASP A 7 -25.53 -8.76 1.84
N LEU A 8 -24.74 -9.82 2.08
CA LEU A 8 -23.28 -9.72 2.20
C LEU A 8 -22.59 -9.11 0.96
N PRO A 9 -22.92 -9.49 -0.28
CA PRO A 9 -22.41 -8.79 -1.47
C PRO A 9 -22.68 -7.28 -1.47
N LYS A 10 -23.83 -6.83 -0.96
CA LYS A 10 -24.11 -5.39 -0.83
C LYS A 10 -23.31 -4.76 0.31
N VAL A 11 -23.06 -5.47 1.41
CA VAL A 11 -22.16 -4.99 2.47
C VAL A 11 -20.77 -4.75 1.90
N GLU A 12 -20.23 -5.69 1.11
CA GLU A 12 -18.93 -5.55 0.45
C GLU A 12 -18.88 -4.30 -0.43
N GLN A 13 -19.92 -4.06 -1.24
CA GLN A 13 -20.01 -2.86 -2.08
C GLN A 13 -20.07 -1.58 -1.24
N HIS A 14 -20.88 -1.53 -0.19
CA HIS A 14 -20.97 -0.36 0.69
C HIS A 14 -19.64 -0.07 1.39
N ILE A 15 -18.88 -1.09 1.80
CA ILE A 15 -17.53 -0.92 2.34
C ILE A 15 -16.62 -0.27 1.31
N VAL A 16 -16.60 -0.76 0.06
CA VAL A 16 -15.80 -0.15 -1.02
C VAL A 16 -16.17 1.32 -1.23
N ASP A 17 -17.47 1.63 -1.30
CA ASP A 17 -17.98 2.97 -1.55
C ASP A 17 -17.57 3.94 -0.42
N MET A 18 -17.75 3.51 0.84
CA MET A 18 -17.37 4.31 2.01
C MET A 18 -15.85 4.48 2.13
N THR A 19 -15.06 3.45 1.85
CA THR A 19 -13.59 3.54 1.80
C THR A 19 -13.15 4.54 0.73
N ASN A 20 -13.76 4.52 -0.45
CA ASN A 20 -13.48 5.49 -1.51
C ASN A 20 -13.93 6.90 -1.16
N GLN A 21 -15.05 7.07 -0.46
CA GLN A 21 -15.48 8.37 0.06
C GLN A 21 -14.44 8.96 1.02
N VAL A 22 -13.99 8.17 2.02
CA VAL A 22 -12.95 8.59 2.97
C VAL A 22 -11.67 9.00 2.25
N ARG A 23 -11.26 8.26 1.21
CA ARG A 23 -10.08 8.58 0.41
C ARG A 23 -10.26 9.89 -0.36
N GLN A 24 -11.43 10.09 -0.97
CA GLN A 24 -11.74 11.33 -1.68
C GLN A 24 -11.70 12.56 -0.75
N GLU A 25 -12.22 12.44 0.47
CA GLU A 25 -12.14 13.50 1.50
C GLU A 25 -10.69 13.86 1.88
N LYS A 26 -9.73 12.96 1.62
CA LYS A 26 -8.28 13.18 1.80
C LYS A 26 -7.55 13.47 0.50
N ASN A 27 -8.25 13.77 -0.59
CA ASN A 27 -7.69 14.02 -1.92
C ASN A 27 -6.85 12.84 -2.46
N LEU A 28 -7.17 11.62 -2.02
CA LEU A 28 -6.56 10.40 -2.53
C LEU A 28 -7.40 9.82 -3.68
N PRO A 29 -6.78 9.20 -4.70
CA PRO A 29 -7.51 8.51 -5.75
C PRO A 29 -8.38 7.38 -5.19
N ALA A 30 -9.57 7.22 -5.78
CA ALA A 30 -10.43 6.07 -5.52
C ALA A 30 -9.72 4.76 -5.91
N LEU A 31 -9.93 3.73 -5.10
CA LEU A 31 -9.47 2.38 -5.35
C LEU A 31 -10.40 1.67 -6.32
N LYS A 32 -9.81 0.93 -7.25
CA LYS A 32 -10.55 0.07 -8.18
C LYS A 32 -10.79 -1.29 -7.53
N VAL A 33 -12.00 -1.83 -7.67
CA VAL A 33 -12.28 -3.20 -7.23
C VAL A 33 -11.52 -4.19 -8.10
N ASP A 34 -10.78 -5.10 -7.48
CA ASP A 34 -10.13 -6.23 -8.14
C ASP A 34 -10.76 -7.57 -7.73
N ALA A 35 -11.04 -8.40 -8.71
CA ALA A 35 -11.75 -9.66 -8.49
C ALA A 35 -10.90 -10.73 -7.78
N MET A 36 -9.57 -10.70 -7.97
CA MET A 36 -8.65 -11.64 -7.32
C MET A 36 -8.52 -11.28 -5.83
N LEU A 37 -8.39 -9.99 -5.52
CA LEU A 37 -8.41 -9.49 -4.14
C LEU A 37 -9.74 -9.80 -3.44
N SER A 38 -10.89 -9.57 -4.10
CA SER A 38 -12.19 -9.89 -3.49
C SER A 38 -12.37 -11.39 -3.26
N LYS A 39 -11.89 -12.23 -4.18
CA LYS A 39 -11.87 -13.69 -3.99
C LYS A 39 -11.03 -14.09 -2.76
N ALA A 40 -9.84 -13.52 -2.61
CA ALA A 40 -8.97 -13.76 -1.46
C ALA A 40 -9.61 -13.30 -0.14
N ALA A 41 -10.17 -12.09 -0.12
CA ALA A 41 -10.82 -11.51 1.05
C ALA A 41 -12.02 -12.33 1.52
N ARG A 42 -12.90 -12.77 0.61
CA ARG A 42 -14.06 -13.63 0.93
C ARG A 42 -13.63 -14.98 1.50
N ALA A 43 -12.66 -15.63 0.87
CA ALA A 43 -12.13 -16.91 1.35
C ALA A 43 -11.51 -16.78 2.76
N PHE A 44 -10.83 -15.67 3.02
CA PHE A 44 -10.25 -15.41 4.33
C PHE A 44 -11.29 -15.08 5.40
N ALA A 45 -12.27 -14.23 5.08
CA ALA A 45 -13.39 -13.93 5.98
C ALA A 45 -14.10 -15.22 6.42
N GLN A 46 -14.35 -16.14 5.48
CA GLN A 46 -14.94 -17.45 5.79
C GLN A 46 -14.03 -18.31 6.69
N SER A 47 -12.71 -18.26 6.50
CA SER A 47 -11.75 -19.01 7.31
C SER A 47 -11.68 -18.51 8.75
N VAL A 48 -11.67 -17.18 8.94
CA VAL A 48 -11.76 -16.54 10.27
C VAL A 48 -13.10 -16.89 10.93
N ALA A 49 -14.19 -16.78 10.18
CA ALA A 49 -15.55 -17.09 10.65
C ALA A 49 -15.67 -18.55 11.15
N ASN A 50 -15.09 -19.51 10.42
CA ASN A 50 -15.18 -20.94 10.75
C ASN A 50 -14.19 -21.39 11.83
N SER A 51 -13.00 -20.76 11.90
CA SER A 51 -11.95 -21.17 12.85
C SER A 51 -12.18 -20.65 14.27
N GLY A 52 -13.02 -19.61 14.44
CA GLY A 52 -13.19 -18.91 15.71
C GLY A 52 -11.95 -18.12 16.15
N LYS A 53 -10.94 -17.99 15.29
CA LYS A 53 -9.68 -17.28 15.56
C LYS A 53 -9.67 -15.94 14.83
N PHE A 54 -9.73 -14.84 15.58
CA PHE A 54 -9.60 -13.50 15.02
C PHE A 54 -8.12 -13.11 14.88
N SER A 55 -7.53 -13.44 13.73
CA SER A 55 -6.11 -13.20 13.42
C SER A 55 -5.93 -13.01 11.91
N HIS A 56 -5.01 -12.13 11.51
CA HIS A 56 -4.56 -11.93 10.12
C HIS A 56 -3.93 -13.16 9.46
N THR A 57 -3.65 -14.22 10.25
CA THR A 57 -3.07 -15.49 9.79
C THR A 57 -3.91 -16.70 10.21
N ALA A 58 -5.22 -16.52 10.42
CA ALA A 58 -6.12 -17.60 10.85
C ALA A 58 -6.12 -18.83 9.91
N ASP A 59 -5.77 -18.65 8.63
CA ASP A 59 -5.65 -19.69 7.61
C ASP A 59 -4.20 -20.18 7.40
N GLY A 60 -3.26 -19.75 8.25
CA GLY A 60 -1.83 -20.08 8.15
C GLY A 60 -1.07 -19.29 7.08
N ARG A 61 -1.70 -18.33 6.41
CA ARG A 61 -1.08 -17.50 5.37
C ARG A 61 -1.00 -16.04 5.79
N THR A 62 -0.09 -15.29 5.18
CA THR A 62 -0.10 -13.83 5.22
C THR A 62 -1.09 -13.26 4.20
N PRO A 63 -1.52 -11.99 4.33
CA PRO A 63 -2.37 -11.34 3.31
C PRO A 63 -1.76 -11.39 1.91
N ALA A 64 -0.45 -11.21 1.79
CA ALA A 64 0.29 -11.30 0.52
C ALA A 64 0.17 -12.70 -0.09
N GLN A 65 0.45 -13.74 0.69
CA GLN A 65 0.32 -15.13 0.22
C GLN A 65 -1.11 -15.46 -0.22
N ARG A 66 -2.13 -14.89 0.42
CA ARG A 66 -3.53 -15.05 0.00
C ARG A 66 -3.81 -14.36 -1.34
N ALA A 67 -3.32 -13.14 -1.52
CA ALA A 67 -3.44 -12.41 -2.78
C ALA A 67 -2.74 -13.17 -3.93
N GLU A 68 -1.51 -13.64 -3.70
CA GLU A 68 -0.73 -14.43 -4.67
C GLU A 68 -1.44 -15.74 -5.04
N ALA A 69 -1.97 -16.47 -4.05
CA ALA A 69 -2.73 -17.70 -4.28
C ALA A 69 -4.02 -17.46 -5.08
N ALA A 70 -4.61 -16.26 -5.01
CA ALA A 70 -5.73 -15.85 -5.83
C ALA A 70 -5.34 -15.40 -7.26
N GLY A 71 -4.04 -15.33 -7.56
CA GLY A 71 -3.48 -14.92 -8.86
C GLY A 71 -3.06 -13.45 -8.91
N TYR A 72 -3.20 -12.69 -7.83
CA TYR A 72 -2.91 -11.27 -7.79
C TYR A 72 -1.40 -11.03 -7.63
N LYS A 73 -0.75 -10.56 -8.70
CA LYS A 73 0.66 -10.16 -8.66
C LYS A 73 0.78 -8.75 -8.12
N HIS A 74 1.42 -8.60 -6.98
CA HIS A 74 1.50 -7.33 -6.28
C HIS A 74 2.93 -6.89 -6.03
N CYS A 75 3.08 -5.63 -5.64
CA CYS A 75 4.31 -5.15 -5.04
C CYS A 75 4.08 -4.47 -3.67
N ASP A 76 2.84 -4.08 -3.36
CA ASP A 76 2.39 -3.67 -2.02
C ASP A 76 1.04 -4.33 -1.71
N ILE A 77 0.84 -4.76 -0.47
CA ILE A 77 -0.39 -5.39 0.06
C ILE A 77 -0.64 -4.89 1.47
N ALA A 78 -1.91 -4.62 1.79
CA ALA A 78 -2.35 -4.35 3.14
C ALA A 78 -3.70 -5.02 3.42
N GLU A 79 -4.03 -5.22 4.69
CA GLU A 79 -5.29 -5.85 5.10
C GLU A 79 -5.89 -5.12 6.30
N ASN A 80 -7.21 -4.91 6.27
CA ASN A 80 -8.00 -4.59 7.45
C ASN A 80 -8.94 -5.76 7.76
N LEU A 81 -9.12 -6.04 9.05
CA LEU A 81 -9.97 -7.12 9.54
C LEU A 81 -10.88 -6.56 10.64
N ALA A 82 -12.17 -6.86 10.57
CA ALA A 82 -13.17 -6.49 11.58
C ALA A 82 -14.02 -7.69 11.96
N MET A 83 -14.52 -7.68 13.19
CA MET A 83 -15.50 -8.63 13.70
C MET A 83 -16.57 -7.86 14.45
N ASP A 84 -17.81 -8.00 13.98
CA ASP A 84 -18.96 -7.28 14.49
C ASP A 84 -20.01 -8.29 14.97
N GLU A 85 -20.42 -8.18 16.24
CA GLU A 85 -21.42 -9.04 16.87
C GLU A 85 -22.56 -8.20 17.44
N ASN A 86 -23.79 -8.48 17.01
CA ASN A 86 -24.99 -7.85 17.54
C ASN A 86 -26.14 -8.87 17.57
N ALA A 87 -26.74 -9.05 18.74
CA ALA A 87 -27.87 -9.97 18.92
C ALA A 87 -29.08 -9.60 18.05
N ALA A 88 -29.29 -8.32 17.77
CA ALA A 88 -30.34 -7.84 16.88
C ALA A 88 -30.01 -8.04 15.39
N GLY A 89 -28.78 -8.43 15.06
CA GLY A 89 -28.27 -8.45 13.70
C GLY A 89 -27.90 -7.06 13.18
N TYR A 90 -27.72 -6.98 11.88
CA TYR A 90 -27.41 -5.73 11.19
C TYR A 90 -28.23 -5.64 9.91
N ASP A 91 -28.68 -4.44 9.56
CA ASP A 91 -28.98 -4.16 8.17
C ASP A 91 -27.67 -4.03 7.36
N THR A 92 -27.80 -4.09 6.03
CA THR A 92 -26.65 -4.06 5.11
C THR A 92 -25.78 -2.81 5.29
N GLY A 93 -26.38 -1.62 5.39
CA GLY A 93 -25.63 -0.36 5.49
C GLY A 93 -24.97 -0.20 6.85
N ALA A 94 -25.66 -0.61 7.91
CA ALA A 94 -25.16 -0.56 9.28
C ALA A 94 -23.95 -1.46 9.49
N LEU A 95 -23.93 -2.68 8.93
CA LEU A 95 -22.75 -3.55 9.05
C LEU A 95 -21.53 -2.93 8.34
N ALA A 96 -21.71 -2.40 7.13
CA ALA A 96 -20.63 -1.72 6.41
C ALA A 96 -20.11 -0.50 7.19
N LEU A 97 -21.02 0.32 7.73
CA LEU A 97 -20.67 1.50 8.52
C LEU A 97 -19.90 1.12 9.79
N GLN A 98 -20.29 0.05 10.49
CA GLN A 98 -19.58 -0.43 11.68
C GLN A 98 -18.13 -0.81 11.38
N ALA A 99 -17.91 -1.59 10.30
CA ALA A 99 -16.57 -1.97 9.87
C ALA A 99 -15.71 -0.74 9.55
N ILE A 100 -16.24 0.19 8.73
CA ILE A 100 -15.53 1.42 8.35
C ILE A 100 -15.22 2.30 9.56
N ALA A 101 -16.19 2.52 10.45
CA ALA A 101 -15.98 3.32 11.65
C ALA A 101 -14.93 2.69 12.57
N GLY A 102 -14.97 1.37 12.74
CA GLY A 102 -13.98 0.62 13.52
C GLY A 102 -12.57 0.76 12.94
N TRP A 103 -12.41 0.61 11.62
CA TRP A 103 -11.12 0.80 10.96
C TRP A 103 -10.62 2.24 11.02
N MET A 104 -11.49 3.23 10.83
CA MET A 104 -11.09 4.64 10.88
C MET A 104 -10.68 5.09 12.29
N ASN A 105 -11.30 4.53 13.34
CA ASN A 105 -10.91 4.78 14.72
C ASN A 105 -9.61 4.08 15.14
N SER A 106 -9.15 3.08 14.38
CA SER A 106 -7.88 2.39 14.61
C SER A 106 -6.75 3.00 13.77
N PRO A 107 -5.70 3.59 14.37
CA PRO A 107 -4.61 4.19 13.60
C PRO A 107 -3.95 3.24 12.58
N PRO A 108 -3.63 1.97 12.92
CA PRO A 108 -3.09 1.02 11.95
C PRO A 108 -4.04 0.74 10.76
N HIS A 109 -5.34 0.57 11.00
CA HIS A 109 -6.29 0.25 9.92
C HIS A 109 -6.57 1.48 9.03
N ARG A 110 -6.72 2.66 9.65
CA ARG A 110 -6.83 3.94 8.95
C ARG A 110 -5.61 4.21 8.06
N ALA A 111 -4.41 3.84 8.50
CA ALA A 111 -3.20 3.99 7.68
C ALA A 111 -3.27 3.15 6.38
N ASN A 112 -3.92 1.99 6.39
CA ASN A 112 -4.13 1.18 5.20
C ASN A 112 -5.14 1.83 4.23
N ILE A 113 -6.28 2.31 4.74
CA ILE A 113 -7.30 3.01 3.94
C ILE A 113 -6.71 4.24 3.25
N LEU A 114 -5.87 5.00 3.97
CA LEU A 114 -5.26 6.24 3.48
C LEU A 114 -3.91 6.03 2.80
N ARG A 115 -3.51 4.78 2.54
CA ARG A 115 -2.23 4.47 1.92
C ARG A 115 -2.22 4.97 0.48
N ALA A 116 -1.25 5.82 0.15
CA ALA A 116 -1.17 6.44 -1.18
C ALA A 116 -0.61 5.49 -2.26
N SER A 117 0.15 4.46 -1.86
CA SER A 117 0.77 3.51 -2.78
C SER A 117 -0.20 2.46 -3.34
N ILE A 118 -1.41 2.31 -2.79
CA ILE A 118 -2.40 1.33 -3.25
C ILE A 118 -3.36 1.95 -4.28
N SER A 119 -3.77 1.12 -5.24
CA SER A 119 -4.73 1.52 -6.28
C SER A 119 -5.91 0.56 -6.43
N GLU A 120 -5.86 -0.60 -5.78
CA GLU A 120 -6.87 -1.65 -5.91
C GLU A 120 -7.31 -2.17 -4.54
N ILE A 121 -8.57 -2.62 -4.48
CA ILE A 121 -9.22 -3.14 -3.27
C ILE A 121 -10.03 -4.39 -3.61
N GLY A 122 -10.07 -5.33 -2.68
CA GLY A 122 -11.07 -6.39 -2.64
C GLY A 122 -11.67 -6.50 -1.25
N VAL A 123 -12.97 -6.75 -1.17
CA VAL A 123 -13.69 -6.86 0.11
C VAL A 123 -14.37 -8.22 0.19
N GLY A 124 -14.34 -8.81 1.38
CA GLY A 124 -15.05 -10.04 1.67
C GLY A 124 -15.73 -9.98 3.02
N VAL A 125 -16.98 -10.44 3.08
CA VAL A 125 -17.74 -10.53 4.33
C VAL A 125 -18.27 -11.94 4.52
N ALA A 126 -18.15 -12.48 5.73
CA ALA A 126 -18.67 -13.79 6.09
C ALA A 126 -19.41 -13.76 7.44
N ARG A 127 -20.47 -14.55 7.56
CA ARG A 127 -21.17 -14.77 8.84
C ARG A 127 -20.56 -15.95 9.57
N ALA A 128 -20.15 -15.75 10.82
CA ALA A 128 -19.70 -16.85 11.67
C ALA A 128 -20.89 -17.72 12.13
N PRO A 129 -20.68 -19.04 12.30
CA PRO A 129 -21.72 -19.91 12.84
C PRO A 129 -22.05 -19.54 14.30
N GLY A 130 -23.31 -19.72 14.68
CA GLY A 130 -23.76 -19.46 16.04
C GLY A 130 -25.16 -18.82 16.10
N ALA A 131 -25.74 -18.83 17.30
CA ALA A 131 -27.06 -18.26 17.56
C ALA A 131 -27.04 -16.73 17.51
N LYS A 132 -25.96 -16.10 17.99
CA LYS A 132 -25.76 -14.65 17.92
C LYS A 132 -25.16 -14.26 16.56
N PRO A 133 -25.77 -13.34 15.81
CA PRO A 133 -25.20 -12.84 14.56
C PRO A 133 -23.83 -12.23 14.79
N LYS A 134 -22.85 -12.77 14.06
CA LYS A 134 -21.46 -12.32 14.08
C LYS A 134 -20.92 -12.34 12.67
N PHE A 135 -20.31 -11.23 12.25
CA PHE A 135 -19.82 -11.05 10.90
C PHE A 135 -18.33 -10.71 10.93
N ILE A 136 -17.60 -11.25 9.97
CA ILE A 136 -16.20 -10.95 9.72
C ILE A 136 -16.13 -10.17 8.42
N SER A 137 -15.53 -8.99 8.47
CA SER A 137 -15.29 -8.14 7.30
C SER A 137 -13.78 -8.03 7.05
N VAL A 138 -13.36 -8.19 5.80
CA VAL A 138 -11.96 -8.11 5.36
C VAL A 138 -11.87 -7.11 4.22
N GLU A 139 -11.01 -6.11 4.35
CA GLU A 139 -10.51 -5.34 3.19
C GLU A 139 -9.09 -5.82 2.87
N LEU A 140 -8.87 -6.15 1.60
CA LEU A 140 -7.55 -6.45 1.07
C LEU A 140 -7.19 -5.38 0.05
N PHE A 141 -6.11 -4.65 0.30
CA PHE A 141 -5.61 -3.59 -0.55
C PHE A 141 -4.41 -4.07 -1.35
N GLY A 142 -4.29 -3.61 -2.59
CA GLY A 142 -3.18 -3.98 -3.46
C GLY A 142 -2.64 -2.86 -4.31
N GLN A 143 -1.34 -2.95 -4.57
CA GLN A 143 -0.69 -2.27 -5.68
C GLN A 143 -0.18 -3.31 -6.67
N PRO A 144 -0.65 -3.30 -7.93
CA PRO A 144 -0.25 -4.29 -8.92
C PRO A 144 1.27 -4.27 -9.15
N ALA A 145 1.87 -5.43 -9.37
CA ALA A 145 3.30 -5.53 -9.66
C ALA A 145 3.71 -4.71 -10.90
N ALA A 146 2.80 -4.53 -11.86
CA ALA A 146 3.01 -3.67 -13.03
C ALA A 146 3.19 -2.18 -12.71
N LYS A 147 2.78 -1.74 -11.51
CA LYS A 147 2.98 -0.39 -11.00
C LYS A 147 4.27 -0.23 -10.19
N SER A 148 5.02 -1.31 -9.99
CA SER A 148 6.37 -1.19 -9.42
C SER A 148 7.24 -0.31 -10.32
N LEU A 149 7.99 0.58 -9.70
CA LEU A 149 8.98 1.40 -10.36
C LEU A 149 10.37 0.86 -10.06
N THR A 150 11.16 0.68 -11.11
CA THR A 150 12.57 0.34 -11.02
C THR A 150 13.38 1.44 -11.66
N PHE A 151 14.26 2.08 -10.88
CA PHE A 151 15.16 3.12 -11.38
C PHE A 151 16.59 2.87 -10.93
N LYS A 152 17.55 3.49 -11.62
CA LYS A 152 18.96 3.40 -11.30
C LYS A 152 19.47 4.79 -10.93
N ILE A 153 20.25 4.88 -9.87
CA ILE A 153 21.07 6.06 -9.56
C ILE A 153 22.51 5.68 -9.83
N ARG A 154 23.26 6.57 -10.48
CA ARG A 154 24.69 6.41 -10.75
C ARG A 154 25.42 7.69 -10.37
N ASN A 155 26.47 7.57 -9.56
CA ASN A 155 27.37 8.68 -9.30
C ASN A 155 28.61 8.58 -10.18
N VAL A 156 28.73 9.46 -11.18
CA VAL A 156 29.96 9.65 -11.97
C VAL A 156 30.66 10.96 -11.63
N ALA A 157 30.17 11.71 -10.64
CA ALA A 157 30.89 12.84 -10.08
C ALA A 157 32.12 12.37 -9.29
N LYS A 158 33.04 13.29 -9.04
CA LYS A 158 34.26 13.01 -8.28
C LYS A 158 34.07 13.06 -6.76
N VAL A 159 32.88 13.43 -6.30
CA VAL A 159 32.54 13.58 -4.88
C VAL A 159 31.43 12.61 -4.48
N ALA A 160 31.42 12.21 -3.22
CA ALA A 160 30.31 11.44 -2.66
C ALA A 160 29.07 12.33 -2.54
N VAL A 161 27.90 11.73 -2.71
CA VAL A 161 26.62 12.36 -2.40
C VAL A 161 25.86 11.51 -1.39
N THR A 162 24.86 12.10 -0.76
CA THR A 162 23.80 11.36 -0.09
C THR A 162 22.52 11.45 -0.91
N TYR A 163 21.68 10.43 -0.84
CA TYR A 163 20.31 10.53 -1.34
C TYR A 163 19.34 9.87 -0.38
N ALA A 164 18.12 10.39 -0.32
CA ALA A 164 17.01 9.84 0.43
C ALA A 164 15.89 9.39 -0.49
N PHE A 165 15.34 8.21 -0.23
CA PHE A 165 14.22 7.62 -0.96
C PHE A 165 13.48 6.63 -0.06
N GLY A 166 12.14 6.65 -0.09
CA GLY A 166 11.31 5.78 0.75
C GLY A 166 11.55 5.94 2.26
N GLY A 167 11.82 7.17 2.71
CA GLY A 167 12.11 7.48 4.11
C GLY A 167 13.49 7.01 4.61
N LYS A 168 14.34 6.48 3.74
CA LYS A 168 15.70 6.03 4.08
C LYS A 168 16.75 6.87 3.37
N SER A 169 17.87 7.11 4.05
CA SER A 169 19.03 7.83 3.50
C SER A 169 20.17 6.87 3.16
N TYR A 170 20.91 7.17 2.10
CA TYR A 170 21.96 6.34 1.55
C TYR A 170 23.14 7.19 1.10
N ASP A 171 24.35 6.68 1.32
CA ASP A 171 25.58 7.28 0.77
C ASP A 171 25.91 6.66 -0.59
N LEU A 172 26.23 7.50 -1.57
CA LEU A 172 26.60 7.09 -2.91
C LEU A 172 27.98 7.63 -3.29
N LYS A 173 28.98 6.76 -3.15
CA LYS A 173 30.38 7.06 -3.47
C LYS A 173 30.58 7.27 -4.99
N PRO A 174 31.63 8.01 -5.40
CA PRO A 174 32.04 8.11 -6.80
C PRO A 174 32.17 6.74 -7.48
N GLY A 175 31.67 6.63 -8.71
CA GLY A 175 31.70 5.40 -9.51
C GLY A 175 30.61 4.38 -9.18
N VAL A 176 29.88 4.54 -8.08
CA VAL A 176 28.86 3.56 -7.64
C VAL A 176 27.54 3.76 -8.37
N SER A 177 26.87 2.65 -8.65
CA SER A 177 25.47 2.63 -9.09
C SER A 177 24.62 1.78 -8.18
N VAL A 178 23.39 2.21 -7.93
CA VAL A 178 22.39 1.46 -7.15
C VAL A 178 21.10 1.38 -7.97
N VAL A 179 20.47 0.21 -7.96
CA VAL A 179 19.14 0.00 -8.54
C VAL A 179 18.13 -0.08 -7.40
N HIS A 180 17.07 0.70 -7.50
CA HIS A 180 15.93 0.65 -6.59
C HIS A 180 14.75 0.03 -7.29
N THR A 181 14.00 -0.78 -6.57
CA THR A 181 12.65 -1.22 -6.93
C THR A 181 11.72 -0.82 -5.80
N SER A 182 10.66 -0.07 -6.12
CA SER A 182 9.68 0.42 -5.15
C SER A 182 8.27 0.35 -5.72
N CYS A 183 7.29 0.44 -4.83
CA CYS A 183 5.86 0.50 -5.15
C CYS A 183 5.26 1.88 -4.94
N SER A 184 5.95 2.72 -4.18
CA SER A 184 5.62 4.10 -3.93
C SER A 184 6.39 5.01 -4.89
N GLN A 185 5.70 6.01 -5.44
CA GLN A 185 6.30 7.09 -6.21
C GLN A 185 6.89 8.15 -5.27
N ASP A 186 7.82 7.74 -4.41
CA ASP A 186 8.41 8.65 -3.43
C ASP A 186 9.34 9.68 -4.09
N GLN A 187 9.57 10.78 -3.36
CA GLN A 187 10.58 11.76 -3.73
C GLN A 187 11.98 11.15 -3.57
N LEU A 188 12.76 11.22 -4.64
CA LEU A 188 14.20 11.06 -4.60
C LEU A 188 14.82 12.43 -4.30
N VAL A 189 15.39 12.56 -3.10
CA VAL A 189 16.11 13.77 -2.67
C VAL A 189 17.59 13.47 -2.72
N ILE A 190 18.37 14.26 -3.44
CA ILE A 190 19.81 14.10 -3.55
C ILE A 190 20.47 15.32 -2.92
N SER A 191 21.44 15.09 -2.05
CA SER A 191 22.15 16.15 -1.35
C SER A 191 23.65 15.91 -1.36
N GLN A 192 24.43 16.98 -1.34
CA GLN A 192 25.84 16.91 -1.06
C GLN A 192 26.03 16.88 0.47
N PRO A 193 26.87 15.97 1.02
CA PRO A 193 27.22 16.02 2.43
C PRO A 193 27.82 17.38 2.78
N GLY A 194 27.38 17.95 3.90
CA GLY A 194 27.98 19.16 4.46
C GLY A 194 29.32 18.86 5.13
N GLY A 195 30.13 19.89 5.34
CA GLY A 195 31.34 19.78 6.16
C GLY A 195 31.00 19.75 7.66
N ILE A 196 32.02 19.67 8.52
CA ILE A 196 31.86 19.66 9.99
C ILE A 196 31.04 20.87 10.50
N PHE A 197 31.03 21.97 9.74
CA PHE A 197 30.36 23.24 10.07
C PHE A 197 29.20 23.62 9.15
N SER A 198 28.78 22.77 8.20
CA SER A 198 27.67 23.08 7.30
C SER A 198 26.67 21.93 7.19
N SER A 199 25.38 22.26 7.08
CA SER A 199 24.38 21.30 6.65
C SER A 199 24.61 20.94 5.18
N GLY A 200 24.28 19.70 4.80
CA GLY A 200 24.34 19.29 3.40
C GLY A 200 23.41 20.12 2.53
N SER A 201 23.82 20.38 1.28
CA SER A 201 23.04 21.15 0.31
C SER A 201 22.20 20.21 -0.56
N GLU A 202 20.91 20.51 -0.71
CA GLU A 202 20.04 19.78 -1.64
C GLU A 202 20.44 20.12 -3.08
N ILE A 203 20.74 19.09 -3.87
CA ILE A 203 21.05 19.18 -5.30
C ILE A 203 19.77 19.07 -6.12
N ALA A 204 18.89 18.12 -5.75
CA ALA A 204 17.65 17.87 -6.47
C ALA A 204 16.61 17.17 -5.60
N ARG A 205 15.33 17.43 -5.89
CA ARG A 205 14.17 16.73 -5.34
C ARG A 205 13.19 16.45 -6.46
N ILE A 206 13.04 15.18 -6.80
CA ILE A 206 12.27 14.75 -7.97
C ILE A 206 11.49 13.48 -7.61
N THR A 207 10.28 13.34 -8.13
CA THR A 207 9.52 12.09 -8.07
C THR A 207 10.25 10.98 -8.84
N ALA A 208 10.58 9.87 -8.18
CA ALA A 208 11.22 8.76 -8.87
C ALA A 208 10.26 8.12 -9.89
N GLU A 209 10.76 7.87 -11.11
CA GLU A 209 9.96 7.31 -12.20
C GLU A 209 10.53 5.96 -12.65
N ASN A 210 9.62 5.10 -13.13
CA ASN A 210 9.99 3.78 -13.61
C ASN A 210 10.91 3.87 -14.83
N LYS A 211 11.89 2.97 -14.89
CA LYS A 211 12.89 2.85 -15.97
C LYS A 211 13.68 4.14 -16.20
N LYS A 212 13.88 4.99 -15.19
CA LYS A 212 14.81 6.13 -15.28
C LYS A 212 16.21 5.77 -14.77
N LEU A 213 17.18 6.48 -15.32
CA LEU A 213 18.56 6.53 -14.86
C LEU A 213 18.88 7.97 -14.42
N TYR A 214 19.16 8.12 -13.14
CA TYR A 214 19.56 9.36 -12.49
C TYR A 214 21.09 9.36 -12.38
N THR A 215 21.76 10.17 -13.19
CA THR A 215 23.22 10.23 -13.25
C THR A 215 23.73 11.53 -12.65
N LEU A 216 24.50 11.42 -11.56
CA LEU A 216 25.18 12.57 -10.97
C LEU A 216 26.52 12.78 -11.65
N LYS A 217 26.72 13.98 -12.21
CA LYS A 217 27.93 14.38 -12.94
C LYS A 217 28.63 15.52 -12.21
N ALA A 218 29.91 15.72 -12.50
CA ALA A 218 30.61 16.91 -12.02
C ALA A 218 30.10 18.14 -12.80
N GLY A 219 29.60 19.15 -12.10
CA GLY A 219 29.21 20.43 -12.69
C GLY A 219 30.42 21.35 -12.94
N ALA A 220 30.19 22.42 -13.70
CA ALA A 220 31.22 23.40 -14.07
C ALA A 220 31.98 24.00 -12.87
N ASN A 221 31.29 24.13 -11.73
CA ASN A 221 31.83 24.72 -10.50
C ASN A 221 32.29 23.66 -9.48
N GLY A 222 32.41 22.38 -9.89
CA GLY A 222 32.75 21.25 -9.01
C GLY A 222 31.58 20.68 -8.20
N ALA A 223 30.47 21.42 -8.07
CA ALA A 223 29.22 20.92 -7.48
C ALA A 223 28.57 19.86 -8.40
N PRO A 224 28.07 18.72 -7.87
CA PRO A 224 27.40 17.73 -8.70
C PRO A 224 26.11 18.26 -9.32
N THR A 225 25.85 17.88 -10.57
CA THR A 225 24.57 18.11 -11.27
C THR A 225 23.88 16.78 -11.56
N LEU A 226 22.55 16.80 -11.68
CA LEU A 226 21.75 15.62 -11.95
C LEU A 226 21.26 15.61 -13.40
N ASP A 227 21.60 14.57 -14.13
CA ASP A 227 21.07 14.27 -15.45
C ASP A 227 20.10 13.08 -15.38
N ILE A 228 18.94 13.20 -16.01
CA ILE A 228 17.91 12.17 -16.01
C ILE A 228 17.73 11.65 -17.43
N ALA A 229 17.89 10.34 -17.60
CA ALA A 229 17.66 9.66 -18.87
C ALA A 229 16.67 8.50 -18.69
N THR A 230 16.00 8.10 -19.75
CA THR A 230 15.34 6.79 -19.80
C THR A 230 16.43 5.71 -19.84
N ARG A 231 16.32 4.71 -18.97
CA ARG A 231 17.18 3.53 -18.98
C ARG A 231 16.96 2.79 -20.30
N SER A 232 17.94 2.86 -21.20
CA SER A 232 17.96 2.01 -22.39
C SER A 232 17.94 0.55 -21.96
N THR A 233 17.16 -0.29 -22.63
CA THR A 233 17.14 -1.74 -22.45
C THR A 233 18.31 -2.44 -23.14
N THR A 234 19.33 -1.71 -23.59
CA THR A 234 20.49 -2.33 -24.25
C THR A 234 21.34 -3.07 -23.21
N PRO A 235 21.72 -4.35 -23.47
CA PRO A 235 22.46 -5.20 -22.53
C PRO A 235 23.77 -4.60 -22.04
#